data_AF-A0A895AB49-F1
#
_entry.id   AF-A0A895AB49-F1
#
_cell.length_a   1.000
_cell.length_b   1.000
_cell.length_c   1.000
_cell.angle_alpha   90.00
_cell.angle_beta   90.00
_cell.angle_gamma   90.00
#
_symmetry.space_group_name_H-M   'P 1'
#
loop_
_entity.id
_entity.type
_entity.pdbx_description
1 polymer ?
#
loop_
_entity_poly.entity_id
_entity_poly.type
_entity_poly.pdbx_seq_one_letter_code
_entity_poly.pdbx_strand_id
1 'polypeptide(L)'
;MAAMGAGNLAGAAVASYIERYTVGQIAVGSNLTAGVFWIAAVMIPGSIPTMALLFGAVLPVGAFNVIYGSMYQSAVDDSLLGRVSSLTRTLSSVMMPLGGLVGGAAANVISSQGVLYIVGGTHIVLAVFYLSHPRIRSLPTVVDADEAALGL
;
A
#
# COMPACT_ATOMS: atom_id res chain seq x y z
N MET A 1 16.54 -3.36 -1.49
CA MET A 1 15.73 -3.97 -0.40
C MET A 1 15.86 -3.24 0.93
N ALA A 2 17.06 -2.93 1.44
CA ALA A 2 17.23 -2.23 2.73
C ALA A 2 16.45 -0.90 2.81
N ALA A 3 16.52 -0.05 1.78
CA ALA A 3 15.75 1.21 1.72
C ALA A 3 14.23 1.00 1.80
N MET A 4 13.70 -0.04 1.15
CA MET A 4 12.27 -0.34 1.18
C MET A 4 11.84 -0.91 2.55
N GLY A 5 12.68 -1.75 3.17
CA GLY A 5 12.44 -2.24 4.53
C GLY A 5 12.44 -1.11 5.54
N ALA A 6 13.44 -0.22 5.47
CA ALA A 6 13.53 0.98 6.31
C ALA A 6 12.33 1.91 6.10
N GLY A 7 11.89 2.11 4.86
CA GLY A 7 10.71 2.93 4.55
C GLY A 7 9.44 2.35 5.18
N ASN A 8 9.20 1.04 5.07
CA ASN A 8 8.05 0.40 5.71
C ASN A 8 8.08 0.52 7.24
N LEU A 9 9.26 0.31 7.86
CA LEU A 9 9.42 0.46 9.31
C LEU A 9 9.19 1.91 9.76
N ALA A 10 9.75 2.89 9.03
CA ALA A 10 9.52 4.31 9.28
C ALA A 10 8.04 4.66 9.11
N GLY A 11 7.39 4.13 8.08
CA GLY A 11 5.96 4.27 7.84
C GLY A 11 5.13 3.76 9.02
N ALA A 12 5.46 2.56 9.52
CA ALA A 12 4.79 2.00 10.69
C ALA A 12 4.97 2.87 11.95
N ALA A 13 6.13 3.46 12.17
CA ALA A 13 6.37 4.38 13.27
C ALA A 13 5.59 5.70 13.12
N VAL A 14 5.32 6.13 11.88
CA VAL A 14 4.55 7.34 11.58
C VAL A 14 3.03 7.08 11.60
N ALA A 15 2.59 5.82 11.59
CA ALA A 15 1.18 5.43 11.51
C ALA A 15 0.32 6.06 12.62
N SER A 16 0.79 6.05 13.86
CA SER A 16 0.09 6.66 15.01
C SER A 16 -0.09 8.17 14.87
N TYR A 17 0.80 8.86 14.14
CA TYR A 17 0.64 10.29 13.90
C TYR A 17 -0.45 10.58 12.87
N ILE A 18 -0.74 9.65 11.96
CA ILE A 18 -1.69 9.87 10.86
C ILE A 18 -3.02 9.13 11.05
N GLU A 19 -3.21 8.43 12.18
CA GLU A 19 -4.45 7.71 12.52
C GLU A 19 -5.68 8.63 12.64
N ARG A 20 -5.47 9.93 12.81
CA ARG A 20 -6.50 10.98 12.79
C ARG A 20 -7.18 11.17 11.42
N TYR A 21 -6.58 10.66 10.34
CA TYR A 21 -7.15 10.77 8.99
C TYR A 21 -8.00 9.53 8.68
N THR A 22 -8.98 9.70 7.80
CA THR A 22 -9.80 8.57 7.31
C THR A 22 -8.94 7.58 6.54
N VAL A 23 -9.28 6.29 6.60
CA VAL A 23 -8.54 5.25 5.87
C VAL A 23 -8.54 5.51 4.36
N GLY A 24 -9.61 6.07 3.81
CA GLY A 24 -9.67 6.49 2.41
C GLY A 24 -8.67 7.60 2.07
N GLN A 25 -8.52 8.62 2.91
CA GLN A 25 -7.52 9.68 2.69
C GLN A 25 -6.09 9.14 2.72
N ILE A 26 -5.81 8.24 3.68
CA ILE A 26 -4.49 7.61 3.81
C ILE A 26 -4.22 6.68 2.61
N ALA A 27 -5.22 5.93 2.15
CA ALA A 27 -5.11 5.08 0.96
C ALA A 27 -4.76 5.88 -0.30
N VAL A 28 -5.49 6.98 -0.54
CA VAL A 28 -5.24 7.87 -1.67
C VAL A 28 -3.86 8.49 -1.58
N GLY A 29 -3.52 9.10 -0.43
CA GLY A 29 -2.22 9.73 -0.23
C GLY A 29 -1.08 8.74 -0.43
N SER A 30 -1.19 7.54 0.13
CA SER A 30 -0.15 6.52 0.03
C SER A 30 0.06 6.03 -1.40
N ASN A 31 -1.03 5.74 -2.12
CA ASN A 31 -0.95 5.28 -3.50
C ASN A 31 -0.48 6.38 -4.47
N LEU A 32 -0.92 7.63 -4.29
CA LEU A 32 -0.39 8.74 -5.10
C LEU A 32 1.10 8.93 -4.89
N THR A 33 1.54 8.99 -3.63
CA THR A 33 2.95 9.22 -3.30
C THR A 33 3.82 8.07 -3.82
N ALA A 34 3.37 6.84 -3.63
CA ALA A 34 4.04 5.65 -4.17
C ALA A 34 4.15 5.71 -5.69
N GLY A 35 3.06 5.99 -6.40
CA GLY A 35 3.04 6.06 -7.86
C GLY A 35 3.98 7.12 -8.42
N VAL A 36 3.94 8.33 -7.86
CA VAL A 36 4.84 9.43 -8.26
C VAL A 36 6.31 9.06 -8.01
N PHE A 37 6.62 8.50 -6.84
CA PHE A 37 8.00 8.20 -6.47
C PHE A 37 8.56 7.01 -7.24
N TRP A 38 7.73 6.01 -7.57
CA TRP A 38 8.12 4.92 -8.46
C TRP A 38 8.47 5.42 -9.87
N ILE A 39 7.65 6.29 -10.45
CA ILE A 39 7.91 6.87 -11.77
C ILE A 39 9.17 7.75 -11.74
N ALA A 40 9.30 8.61 -10.72
CA ALA A 40 10.47 9.46 -10.54
C ALA A 40 11.76 8.64 -10.37
N ALA A 41 11.70 7.51 -9.66
CA ALA A 41 12.85 6.63 -9.46
C ALA A 41 13.37 6.00 -10.76
N VAL A 42 12.51 5.86 -11.78
CA VAL A 42 12.90 5.40 -13.13
C VAL A 42 13.50 6.54 -13.95
N MET A 43 12.96 7.76 -13.81
CA MET A 43 13.41 8.91 -14.60
C MET A 43 14.74 9.51 -14.13
N ILE A 44 15.04 9.41 -12.83
CA ILE A 44 16.23 10.02 -12.24
C ILE A 44 17.34 8.95 -12.13
N PRO A 45 18.41 9.03 -12.94
CA PRO A 45 19.51 8.09 -12.86
C PRO A 45 20.34 8.35 -11.59
N GLY A 46 20.77 7.28 -10.94
CA GLY A 46 21.71 7.32 -9.80
C GLY A 46 21.22 6.53 -8.59
N SER A 47 22.13 5.75 -8.00
CA SER A 47 21.78 4.82 -6.92
C SER A 47 21.21 5.51 -5.68
N ILE A 48 21.75 6.67 -5.29
CA ILE A 48 21.29 7.40 -4.10
C ILE A 48 19.89 8.00 -4.29
N PRO A 49 19.60 8.77 -5.37
CA PRO A 49 18.25 9.25 -5.66
C PRO A 49 17.22 8.12 -5.75
N THR A 50 17.52 7.03 -6.46
CA THR A 50 16.61 5.88 -6.57
C THR A 50 16.32 5.27 -5.20
N MET A 51 17.31 5.09 -4.34
CA MET A 51 17.09 4.56 -2.99
C MET A 51 16.22 5.49 -2.13
N ALA A 52 16.45 6.80 -2.19
CA ALA A 52 15.67 7.78 -1.45
C ALA A 52 14.20 7.81 -1.93
N LEU A 53 13.99 7.76 -3.25
CA LEU A 53 12.65 7.74 -3.85
C LEU A 53 11.92 6.43 -3.51
N LEU A 54 12.58 5.28 -3.59
CA LEU A 54 11.96 4.01 -3.21
C LEU A 54 11.66 3.93 -1.70
N PHE A 55 12.49 4.52 -0.84
CA PHE A 55 12.19 4.68 0.58
C PHE A 55 10.92 5.50 0.77
N GLY A 56 10.83 6.66 0.13
CA GLY A 56 9.66 7.53 0.22
C GLY A 56 8.40 6.93 -0.41
N ALA A 57 8.54 6.07 -1.43
CA ALA A 57 7.42 5.40 -2.07
C ALA A 57 6.71 4.43 -1.11
N VAL A 58 7.49 3.68 -0.33
CA VAL A 58 6.93 2.65 0.57
C VAL A 58 6.64 3.16 1.98
N LEU A 59 7.14 4.32 2.37
CA LEU A 59 6.87 4.87 3.71
C LEU A 59 5.37 5.11 3.96
N PRO A 60 4.64 5.83 3.09
CA PRO A 60 3.19 5.98 3.26
C PRO A 60 2.44 4.65 3.20
N VAL A 61 2.88 3.74 2.32
CA VAL A 61 2.31 2.40 2.17
C VAL A 61 2.47 1.58 3.44
N GLY A 62 3.63 1.67 4.11
CA GLY A 62 3.88 1.04 5.40
C GLY A 62 2.93 1.56 6.48
N ALA A 63 2.70 2.88 6.53
CA ALA A 63 1.76 3.47 7.46
C ALA A 63 0.31 3.01 7.19
N PHE A 64 -0.10 3.00 5.92
CA PHE A 64 -1.41 2.49 5.49
C PHE A 64 -1.61 1.03 5.88
N ASN A 65 -0.61 0.16 5.69
CA ASN A 65 -0.71 -1.26 6.02
C ASN A 65 -0.96 -1.52 7.51
N VAL A 66 -0.36 -0.72 8.41
CA VAL A 66 -0.60 -0.81 9.85
C VAL A 66 -2.03 -0.42 10.19
N ILE A 67 -2.46 0.76 9.72
CA ILE A 67 -3.79 1.33 9.99
C ILE A 67 -4.90 0.43 9.42
N TYR A 68 -4.75 0.01 8.17
CA TYR A 68 -5.68 -0.90 7.52
C TYR A 68 -5.70 -2.26 8.19
N GLY A 69 -4.54 -2.77 8.63
CA GLY A 69 -4.45 -4.02 9.38
C GLY A 69 -5.21 -3.97 10.70
N SER A 70 -5.12 -2.86 11.44
CA SER A 70 -5.88 -2.63 12.68
C SER A 70 -7.38 -2.52 12.43
N MET A 71 -7.80 -1.71 11.45
CA MET A 71 -9.22 -1.60 11.06
C MET A 71 -9.80 -2.94 10.62
N TYR A 72 -9.07 -3.69 9.79
CA TYR A 72 -9.50 -5.01 9.35
C TYR A 72 -9.63 -6.00 10.51
N GLN A 73 -8.75 -5.92 11.52
CA GLN A 73 -8.84 -6.76 12.72
C GLN A 73 -10.02 -6.39 13.61
N SER A 74 -10.34 -5.10 13.76
CA SER A 74 -11.49 -4.67 14.57
C SER A 74 -12.84 -4.91 13.89
N ALA A 75 -12.86 -4.95 12.55
CA ALA A 75 -14.07 -5.17 11.76
C ALA A 75 -14.51 -6.63 11.61
N VAL A 76 -13.66 -7.59 12.01
CA VAL A 76 -13.90 -9.02 11.80
C VAL A 76 -14.16 -9.69 13.13
N ASP A 77 -15.27 -10.44 13.22
CA ASP A 77 -15.60 -11.29 14.36
C ASP A 77 -14.39 -12.08 14.89
N ASP A 78 -14.18 -12.06 16.21
CA ASP A 78 -13.08 -12.77 16.87
C ASP A 78 -13.04 -14.27 16.50
N SER A 79 -14.22 -14.89 16.30
CA SER A 79 -14.34 -16.29 15.92
C SER A 79 -13.84 -16.60 14.49
N LEU A 80 -13.84 -15.59 13.61
CA LEU A 80 -13.43 -15.69 12.21
C LEU A 80 -12.04 -15.09 11.98
N LEU A 81 -11.55 -14.23 12.86
CA LEU A 81 -10.30 -13.48 12.70
C LEU A 81 -9.11 -14.37 12.32
N GLY A 82 -8.97 -15.53 12.97
CA GLY A 82 -7.92 -16.51 12.67
C GLY A 82 -8.03 -17.12 11.25
N ARG A 83 -9.25 -17.35 10.77
CA ARG A 83 -9.52 -17.89 9.42
C ARG A 83 -9.26 -16.84 8.34
N VAL A 84 -9.82 -15.64 8.50
CA VAL A 84 -9.67 -14.57 7.49
C VAL A 84 -8.20 -14.11 7.45
N SER A 85 -7.53 -13.98 8.59
CA SER A 85 -6.10 -13.64 8.65
C SER A 85 -5.22 -14.70 7.99
N SER A 86 -5.51 -15.99 8.20
CA SER A 86 -4.78 -17.08 7.54
C SER A 86 -4.97 -17.04 6.03
N LEU A 87 -6.21 -16.88 5.55
CA LEU A 87 -6.51 -16.79 4.13
C LEU A 87 -5.78 -15.61 3.47
N THR A 88 -5.85 -14.42 4.08
CA THR A 88 -5.19 -13.22 3.57
C THR A 88 -3.67 -13.39 3.50
N ARG A 89 -3.06 -13.99 4.53
CA ARG A 89 -1.61 -14.28 4.52
C ARG A 89 -1.24 -15.29 3.44
N THR A 90 -2.01 -16.36 3.26
CA THR A 90 -1.78 -17.35 2.21
C THR A 90 -1.92 -16.75 0.82
N LEU A 91 -2.95 -15.93 0.59
CA LEU A 91 -3.10 -15.22 -0.68
C LEU A 91 -1.89 -14.32 -0.93
N SER A 92 -1.48 -13.54 0.08
CA SER A 92 -0.33 -12.64 -0.03
C SER A 92 0.98 -13.39 -0.31
N SER A 93 1.20 -14.53 0.34
CA SER A 93 2.40 -15.34 0.16
C SER A 93 2.49 -16.00 -1.22
N VAL A 94 1.34 -16.26 -1.88
CA VAL A 94 1.29 -16.76 -3.26
C VAL A 94 1.39 -15.61 -4.27
N MET A 95 0.80 -14.46 -3.98
CA MET A 95 0.86 -13.30 -4.87
C MET A 95 2.28 -12.75 -5.04
N MET A 96 3.12 -12.82 -4.01
CA MET A 96 4.50 -12.34 -4.09
C MET A 96 5.36 -13.09 -5.15
N PRO A 97 5.49 -14.43 -5.14
CA PRO A 97 6.23 -15.15 -6.17
C PRO A 97 5.55 -15.06 -7.53
N LEU A 98 4.21 -15.06 -7.58
CA LEU A 98 3.48 -14.92 -8.84
C LEU A 98 3.72 -13.55 -9.49
N GLY A 99 3.67 -12.48 -8.70
CA GLY A 99 4.00 -11.13 -9.15
C GLY A 99 5.45 -11.01 -9.61
N GLY A 100 6.38 -11.66 -8.91
CA GLY A 100 7.79 -11.76 -9.34
C GLY A 100 7.95 -12.47 -10.68
N LEU A 101 7.22 -13.58 -10.90
CA LEU A 101 7.24 -14.33 -12.16
C LEU A 101 6.66 -13.53 -13.31
N VAL A 102 5.46 -12.94 -13.13
CA VAL A 102 4.79 -12.13 -14.14
C VAL A 102 5.60 -10.87 -14.44
N GLY A 103 6.09 -10.18 -13.41
CA GLY A 103 6.92 -8.99 -13.55
C GLY A 103 8.24 -9.27 -14.24
N GLY A 104 8.91 -10.39 -13.91
CA GLY A 104 10.15 -10.83 -14.55
C GLY A 104 9.94 -11.22 -16.02
N ALA A 105 8.88 -11.98 -16.33
CA ALA A 105 8.52 -12.33 -17.70
C ALA A 105 8.18 -11.08 -18.53
N ALA A 106 7.43 -10.13 -17.96
CA ALA A 106 7.14 -8.85 -18.60
C ALA A 106 8.41 -8.02 -18.83
N ALA A 107 9.35 -7.99 -17.88
CA ALA A 107 10.59 -7.25 -18.01
C ALA A 107 11.46 -7.73 -19.18
N ASN A 108 11.39 -9.02 -19.53
CA ASN A 108 12.07 -9.57 -20.71
C ASN A 108 11.46 -9.10 -22.03
N VAL A 109 10.18 -8.72 -22.06
CA VAL A 109 9.46 -8.30 -23.28
C VAL A 109 9.47 -6.79 -23.47
N ILE A 110 9.20 -6.02 -22.40
CA ILE A 110 8.99 -4.55 -22.47
C ILE A 110 10.07 -3.73 -21.75
N SER A 111 11.13 -4.39 -21.26
CA SER A 111 12.19 -3.84 -20.38
C SER A 111 11.79 -3.67 -18.91
N SER A 112 12.79 -3.71 -18.03
CA SER A 112 12.62 -3.45 -16.59
C SER A 112 12.07 -2.05 -16.29
N GLN A 113 12.49 -1.03 -17.06
CA GLN A 113 11.98 0.33 -16.89
C GLN A 113 10.48 0.41 -17.22
N GLY A 114 10.06 -0.26 -18.31
CA GLY A 114 8.65 -0.35 -18.70
C GLY A 114 7.78 -0.98 -17.61
N VAL A 115 8.24 -2.07 -17.00
CA VAL A 115 7.53 -2.72 -15.87
C VAL A 115 7.42 -1.77 -14.67
N LEU A 116 8.48 -1.05 -14.33
CA LEU A 116 8.45 -0.11 -13.21
C LEU A 116 7.50 1.08 -13.45
N TYR A 117 7.39 1.56 -14.69
CA TYR A 117 6.36 2.55 -15.05
C TYR A 117 4.95 2.00 -14.88
N ILE A 118 4.70 0.74 -15.26
CA ILE A 118 3.41 0.09 -15.05
C ILE A 118 3.07 -0.01 -13.56
N VAL A 119 4.06 -0.36 -12.71
CA VAL A 119 3.88 -0.41 -11.25
C VAL A 119 3.50 0.97 -10.71
N GLY A 120 4.25 2.02 -11.08
CA GLY A 120 3.94 3.38 -10.67
C GLY A 120 2.56 3.85 -11.16
N GLY A 121 2.23 3.57 -12.42
CA GLY A 121 0.93 3.87 -13.01
C GLY A 121 -0.23 3.14 -12.31
N THR A 122 -0.03 1.88 -11.92
CA THR A 122 -1.03 1.10 -11.19
C THR A 122 -1.36 1.76 -9.85
N HIS A 123 -0.36 2.26 -9.11
CA HIS A 123 -0.59 3.00 -7.88
C HIS A 123 -1.39 4.30 -8.12
N ILE A 124 -1.09 5.03 -9.20
CA ILE A 124 -1.88 6.23 -9.57
C ILE A 124 -3.32 5.85 -9.90
N VAL A 125 -3.54 4.79 -10.66
CA VAL A 125 -4.88 4.29 -10.98
C VAL A 125 -5.64 3.89 -9.71
N LEU A 126 -5.00 3.21 -8.76
CA LEU A 126 -5.60 2.87 -7.47
C LEU A 126 -5.97 4.11 -6.66
N ALA A 127 -5.11 5.12 -6.63
CA ALA A 127 -5.43 6.38 -5.97
C ALA A 127 -6.64 7.09 -6.60
N VAL A 128 -6.71 7.13 -7.94
CA VAL A 128 -7.87 7.68 -8.65
C VAL A 128 -9.13 6.86 -8.33
N PHE A 129 -9.02 5.53 -8.34
CA PHE A 129 -10.11 4.64 -7.96
C PHE A 129 -10.64 4.94 -6.55
N TYR A 130 -9.76 5.09 -5.56
CA TYR A 130 -10.15 5.44 -4.19
C TYR A 130 -10.77 6.83 -4.09
N LEU A 131 -10.29 7.80 -4.87
CA LEU A 131 -10.90 9.13 -4.95
C LEU A 131 -12.31 9.10 -5.56
N SER A 132 -12.53 8.23 -6.55
CA SER A 132 -13.81 8.11 -7.27
C SER A 132 -14.88 7.33 -6.51
N HIS A 133 -14.54 6.65 -5.40
CA HIS A 133 -15.49 5.84 -4.62
C HIS A 133 -15.79 6.49 -3.25
N PRO A 134 -16.90 7.24 -3.12
CA PRO A 134 -17.22 7.99 -1.90
C PRO A 134 -17.29 7.11 -0.64
N ARG A 135 -17.75 5.86 -0.77
CA ARG A 135 -17.83 4.89 0.32
C ARG A 135 -16.47 4.55 0.93
N ILE A 136 -15.42 4.50 0.10
CA ILE A 136 -14.05 4.25 0.58
C ILE A 136 -13.49 5.52 1.21
N ARG A 137 -13.80 6.69 0.63
CA ARG A 137 -13.38 7.99 1.17
C ARG A 137 -14.03 8.32 2.51
N SER A 138 -15.25 7.83 2.75
CA SER A 138 -16.00 8.04 3.99
C SER A 138 -15.74 6.98 5.04
N LEU A 139 -14.79 6.06 4.84
CA LEU A 139 -14.44 5.09 5.87
C LEU A 139 -14.01 5.83 7.15
N PRO A 140 -14.48 5.38 8.32
CA PRO A 140 -14.18 6.03 9.59
C PRO A 140 -12.68 6.03 9.86
N THR A 141 -12.27 6.86 10.81
CA THR A 141 -10.91 6.78 11.36
C THR A 141 -10.75 5.44 12.09
N VAL A 142 -9.50 4.98 12.31
CA VAL A 142 -9.27 3.74 13.09
C VAL A 142 -9.75 3.90 14.54
N VAL A 143 -9.76 5.13 15.06
CA VAL A 143 -10.20 5.45 16.42
C VAL A 143 -11.72 5.30 16.58
N ASP A 144 -12.48 5.54 15.51
CA ASP A 144 -13.94 5.47 15.51
C ASP A 144 -14.49 4.18 14.86
N ALA A 145 -13.61 3.24 14.50
CA ALA A 145 -13.98 2.00 13.82
C ALA A 145 -14.58 0.97 14.80
N ASP A 146 -15.82 1.21 15.21
CA ASP A 146 -16.71 0.24 15.88
C ASP A 146 -17.56 -0.51 14.82
N GLU A 147 -18.05 -1.71 15.11
CA GLU A 147 -18.91 -2.52 14.20
C GLU A 147 -20.07 -1.68 13.63
N ALA A 148 -20.69 -0.88 14.49
CA ALA A 148 -21.78 0.03 14.15
C ALA A 148 -21.38 1.15 13.16
N ALA A 149 -20.12 1.59 13.17
CA ALA A 149 -19.60 2.62 12.27
C ALA A 149 -19.26 2.08 10.87
N LEU A 150 -19.05 0.76 10.75
CA LEU A 150 -18.76 0.07 9.50
C LEU A 150 -20.03 -0.44 8.80
N GLY A 151 -21.20 -0.35 9.45
CA GLY A 151 -22.49 -0.75 8.90
C GLY A 151 -22.63 -2.25 8.70
N LEU A 152 -21.91 -3.04 9.52
CA LEU A 152 -21.99 -4.50 9.59
C LEU A 152 -22.91 -4.92 10.75
#